data_AF-A0AAV8Y768-F1
#
_entry.id   AF-A0AAV8Y768-F1
#
_cell.length_a   1.000
_cell.length_b   1.000
_cell.length_c   1.000
_cell.angle_alpha   90.00
_cell.angle_beta   90.00
_cell.angle_gamma   90.00
#
_symmetry.space_group_name_H-M   'P 1'
#
loop_
_entity.id
_entity.type
_entity.pdbx_description
1 polymer ?
#
loop_
_entity_poly.entity_id
_entity_poly.type
_entity_poly.pdbx_seq_one_letter_code
_entity_poly.pdbx_strand_id
1 'polypeptide(L)' 'MFINPTPDVDPLFQNITWLRVTDEKSMKSLEIGEDLRALRNYRSEYIKFWDRLYEKYTQKPYNV' A
#
# COMPACT_ATOMS: atom_id res chain seq x y z
N MET A 1 -18.56 -15.09 2.42
CA MET A 1 -17.12 -14.94 2.73
C MET A 1 -16.72 -13.55 2.29
N PHE A 2 -16.46 -12.62 3.22
CA PHE A 2 -16.15 -11.22 2.91
C PHE A 2 -14.65 -11.09 2.61
N ILE A 3 -14.28 -11.24 1.34
CA ILE A 3 -12.89 -11.10 0.85
C ILE A 3 -12.61 -9.66 0.38
N ASN A 4 -13.65 -8.86 0.15
CA ASN A 4 -13.54 -7.47 -0.23
C ASN A 4 -13.66 -6.57 1.01
N PRO A 5 -12.63 -5.81 1.38
CA PRO A 5 -12.69 -4.89 2.51
C PRO A 5 -13.40 -3.57 2.16
N THR A 6 -13.86 -3.39 0.92
CA THR A 6 -14.71 -2.25 0.55
C THR A 6 -16.03 -2.36 1.32
N PRO A 7 -16.39 -1.35 2.13
CA PRO A 7 -17.65 -1.35 2.86
C PRO A 7 -18.84 -1.22 1.90
N ASP A 8 -20.03 -1.56 2.39
CA ASP A 8 -21.27 -1.22 1.69
C ASP A 8 -21.41 0.31 1.59
N VAL A 9 -22.27 0.76 0.66
CA VAL A 9 -22.53 2.18 0.43
C VAL A 9 -23.13 2.80 1.70
N ASP A 10 -22.29 3.53 2.43
CA ASP A 10 -22.62 4.18 3.70
C ASP A 10 -21.96 5.57 3.75
N PRO A 11 -22.72 6.64 4.04
CA PRO A 11 -22.18 7.97 4.28
C PRO A 11 -21.06 8.02 5.34
N LEU A 12 -21.10 7.16 6.35
CA LEU A 12 -20.06 7.03 7.37
C LEU A 12 -18.70 6.68 6.74
N PHE A 13 -18.72 5.80 5.74
CA PHE A 13 -17.53 5.40 4.99
C PHE A 13 -17.34 6.24 3.72
N GLN A 14 -18.01 7.38 3.61
CA GLN A 14 -17.85 8.35 2.53
C GLN A 14 -18.03 7.73 1.14
N ASN A 15 -18.77 6.61 1.04
CA ASN A 15 -18.95 5.82 -0.18
C ASN A 15 -17.64 5.48 -0.91
N ILE A 16 -16.54 5.26 -0.18
CA ILE A 16 -15.22 4.99 -0.78
C ILE A 16 -15.09 3.53 -1.23
N THR A 17 -14.38 3.34 -2.35
CA THR A 17 -14.00 2.01 -2.84
C THR A 17 -12.55 1.71 -2.45
N TRP A 18 -12.33 0.62 -1.70
CA TRP A 18 -10.97 0.18 -1.37
C TRP A 18 -10.37 -0.55 -2.58
N LEU A 19 -9.50 0.15 -3.31
CA LEU A 19 -8.86 -0.41 -4.50
C LEU A 19 -7.85 -1.50 -4.14
N ARG A 20 -7.94 -2.62 -4.85
CA ARG A 20 -6.99 -3.72 -4.75
C ARG A 20 -5.60 -3.30 -5.24
N VAL A 21 -4.56 -3.78 -4.56
CA VAL A 21 -3.17 -3.68 -5.03
C VAL A 21 -2.99 -4.59 -6.25
N THR A 22 -2.58 -4.01 -7.38
CA THR A 22 -2.44 -4.70 -8.66
C THR A 22 -0.99 -4.92 -9.06
N ASP A 23 -0.08 -4.10 -8.55
CA ASP A 23 1.32 -4.06 -8.92
C ASP A 23 2.13 -3.36 -7.82
N GLU A 24 3.42 -3.70 -7.73
CA GLU A 24 4.34 -3.17 -6.71
C GLU A 24 4.72 -1.70 -6.94
N LYS A 25 4.57 -1.19 -8.17
CA LYS A 25 4.92 0.20 -8.52
C LYS A 25 3.85 1.20 -8.08
N SER A 26 2.61 0.75 -8.00
CA SER A 26 1.45 1.54 -7.61
C SER A 26 0.71 0.88 -6.44
N MET A 27 1.39 0.84 -5.30
CA MET A 27 0.87 0.30 -4.04
C MET A 27 -0.28 1.19 -3.55
N LYS A 28 -1.50 0.82 -3.97
CA LYS A 28 -2.75 1.47 -3.55
C LYS A 28 -3.03 1.13 -2.09
N SER A 29 -3.43 2.12 -1.33
CA SER A 29 -3.73 2.00 0.10
C SER A 29 -4.91 2.88 0.45
N LEU A 30 -5.57 2.58 1.56
CA LEU A 30 -6.61 3.41 2.14
C LEU A 30 -6.06 4.01 3.44
N GLU A 31 -5.97 5.33 3.49
CA GLU A 31 -5.69 6.05 4.73
C GLU A 31 -7.00 6.23 5.49
N ILE A 32 -6.97 5.84 6.77
CA ILE A 32 -8.11 5.92 7.69
C ILE A 32 -7.81 7.08 8.65
N GLY A 33 -8.54 8.18 8.51
CA GLY A 33 -8.48 9.36 9.37
C GLY A 33 -9.87 9.95 9.59
N GLU A 34 -9.96 11.28 9.81
CA GLU A 34 -11.24 12.00 9.79
C GLU A 34 -11.96 11.81 8.44
N ASP A 35 -11.17 11.75 7.37
CA ASP A 35 -11.60 11.35 6.04
C ASP A 35 -10.96 10.05 5.59
N LEU A 36 -11.67 9.32 4.72
CA LEU A 36 -11.11 8.17 4.04
C LEU A 36 -10.45 8.62 2.74
N ARG A 37 -9.16 8.29 2.58
CA ARG A 37 -8.37 8.75 1.41
C ARG A 37 -7.69 7.59 0.71
N ALA A 38 -7.96 7.45 -0.58
CA ALA A 38 -7.22 6.52 -1.42
C ALA A 38 -5.83 7.09 -1.73
N LEU A 39 -4.80 6.45 -1.18
CA LEU A 39 -3.40 6.82 -1.38
C LEU A 39 -2.69 5.86 -2.34
N ARG A 40 -1.59 6.34 -2.92
CA ARG A 40 -0.64 5.52 -3.67
C ARG A 40 0.74 5.69 -3.09
N ASN A 41 1.46 4.58 -2.96
CA ASN A 41 2.87 4.55 -2.55
C ASN A 41 3.10 5.19 -1.18
N TYR A 42 2.31 4.77 -0.18
CA TYR A 42 2.45 5.22 1.20
C TYR A 42 3.89 5.01 1.70
N ARG A 43 4.49 6.06 2.26
CA ARG A 43 5.88 6.08 2.76
C ARG A 43 6.92 5.61 1.72
N SER A 44 6.70 5.89 0.43
CA SER A 44 7.60 5.50 -0.65
C SER A 44 9.07 5.83 -0.41
N GLU A 45 9.38 6.98 0.18
CA GLU A 45 10.77 7.38 0.47
C GLU A 45 11.43 6.48 1.53
N TYR A 46 10.68 6.00 2.53
CA TYR A 46 11.19 5.05 3.51
C TYR A 46 11.37 3.66 2.91
N ILE A 47 10.43 3.23 2.05
CA ILE A 47 10.55 1.96 1.33
C ILE A 47 11.83 1.98 0.48
N LYS A 48 12.00 3.02 -0.35
CA LYS A 48 13.22 3.21 -1.14
C LYS A 48 14.49 3.27 -0.29
N PHE A 49 14.43 3.86 0.91
CA PHE A 49 15.56 3.89 1.83
C PHE A 49 15.97 2.47 2.25
N TRP A 50 15.00 1.65 2.66
CA TRP A 50 15.24 0.27 3.07
C TRP A 50 15.69 -0.60 1.90
N ASP A 51 15.11 -0.42 0.70
CA ASP A 51 15.53 -1.13 -0.51
C ASP A 51 17.01 -0.84 -0.81
N ARG A 52 17.42 0.43 -0.79
CA ARG A 52 18.83 0.82 -0.99
C ARG A 52 19.76 0.24 0.07
N LEU A 53 19.31 0.20 1.33
CA LEU A 53 20.11 -0.35 2.43
C LEU A 53 20.31 -1.86 2.26
N TYR A 54 19.24 -2.57 1.90
CA TYR A 54 19.28 -3.99 1.59
C TYR A 54 20.18 -4.26 0.37
N GLU A 55 20.01 -3.53 -0.72
CA GLU A 55 20.84 -3.70 -1.92
C GLU A 55 22.33 -3.46 -1.65
N LYS A 56 22.66 -2.48 -0.80
CA LYS A 56 24.05 -2.08 -0.54
C LYS A 56 24.79 -3.01 0.42
N TYR A 57 24.12 -3.51 1.46
CA TYR A 57 24.80 -4.16 2.59
C TYR A 57 24.50 -5.63 2.74
N THR A 58 23.48 -6.17 2.06
CA THR A 58 23.21 -7.60 2.15
C THR A 58 24.12 -8.33 1.17
N GLN A 59 24.99 -9.20 1.67
CA GLN A 59 25.64 -10.19 0.80
C GLN A 59 24.54 -11.08 0.25
N LYS A 60 24.23 -10.96 -1.05
CA LYS A 60 23.32 -11.89 -1.71
C LYS A 60 23.97 -13.28 -1.56
N PRO A 61 23.32 -14.25 -0.88
CA PRO A 61 23.96 -15.52 -0.58
C PRO A 61 24.32 -16.32 -1.84
N TYR A 62 23.77 -15.95 -3.00
CA TYR A 62 24.13 -16.51 -4.31
C TYR A 62 24.03 -15.43 -5.40
N ASN A 63 24.98 -15.43 -6.34
CA ASN A 63 24.80 -14.77 -7.63
C ASN A 63 23.71 -15.54 -8.39
N VAL A 64 22.64 -14.84 -8.76
CA VAL A 64 21.61 -15.33 -9.70
C VAL A 64 22.15 -15.22 -11.12
#